data_AF-A0A1Q7PXU5-F1
#
_entry.id   AF-A0A1Q7PXU5-F1
#
_cell.length_a   1.000
_cell.length_b   1.000
_cell.length_c   1.000
_cell.angle_alpha   90.00
_cell.angle_beta   90.00
_cell.angle_gamma   90.00
#
_symmetry.space_group_name_H-M   'P 1'
#
loop_
_entity.id
_entity.type
_entity.pdbx_description
1 polymer ?
#
loop_
_entity_poly.entity_id
_entity_poly.type
_entity_poly.pdbx_seq_one_letter_code
_entity_poly.pdbx_strand_id
1 'polypeptide(L)' 'MPVGVWNVRESLRALFKTRFEQFDSMDRAMNYVNTIFEIPKRGWIENSALLQKAYFQRKISEYN' A
#
# COMPACT_ATOMS: atom_id res chain seq x y z
N MET A 1 -7.96 18.58 -16.98
CA MET A 1 -6.83 17.86 -16.33
C MET A 1 -6.01 17.18 -17.41
N PRO A 2 -4.67 17.06 -17.27
CA PRO A 2 -3.86 16.24 -18.17
C PRO A 2 -4.39 14.81 -18.21
N VAL A 3 -4.41 14.18 -19.39
CA VAL A 3 -5.00 12.84 -19.63
C VAL A 3 -4.45 11.81 -18.65
N GLY A 4 -3.14 11.85 -18.33
CA GLY A 4 -2.53 10.92 -17.38
C GLY A 4 -3.11 11.04 -15.96
N VAL A 5 -3.36 12.26 -15.46
CA VAL A 5 -3.97 12.48 -14.14
C VAL A 5 -5.41 11.98 -14.12
N TRP A 6 -6.13 12.20 -15.23
CA TRP A 6 -7.50 11.70 -15.36
C TRP A 6 -7.53 10.17 -15.38
N ASN A 7 -6.62 9.52 -16.11
CA ASN A 7 -6.53 8.07 -16.21
C ASN A 7 -6.31 7.40 -14.84
N VAL A 8 -5.39 7.92 -14.03
CA VAL A 8 -5.15 7.40 -12.66
C VAL A 8 -6.42 7.48 -11.81
N ARG A 9 -7.17 8.60 -11.90
CA ARG A 9 -8.41 8.77 -11.14
C ARG A 9 -9.50 7.81 -11.61
N GLU A 10 -9.70 7.64 -12.91
CA GLU A 10 -10.69 6.71 -13.45
C GLU A 10 -10.37 5.26 -13.12
N SER A 11 -9.10 4.85 -13.23
CA SER A 11 -8.67 3.52 -12.81
C SER A 11 -8.98 3.24 -11.34
N LEU A 12 -8.73 4.21 -10.46
CA LEU A 12 -9.09 4.08 -9.04
C LEU A 12 -10.61 4.03 -8.83
N ARG A 13 -11.39 4.87 -9.54
CA ARG A 13 -12.86 4.82 -9.47
C ARG A 13 -13.42 3.47 -9.92
N ALA A 14 -12.83 2.87 -10.95
CA ALA A 14 -13.20 1.54 -11.41
C ALA A 14 -12.84 0.48 -10.35
N LEU A 15 -11.63 0.53 -9.80
CA LEU A 15 -11.17 -0.39 -8.75
C LEU A 15 -12.12 -0.41 -7.54
N PHE A 16 -12.56 0.77 -7.07
CA PHE A 16 -13.48 0.88 -5.94
C PHE A 16 -14.89 0.29 -6.18
N LYS A 17 -15.25 -0.01 -7.43
CA LYS A 17 -16.52 -0.67 -7.78
C LYS A 17 -16.38 -2.19 -7.88
N THR A 18 -15.16 -2.72 -7.78
CA THR A 18 -14.87 -4.16 -7.86
C THR A 18 -14.71 -4.78 -6.47
N ARG A 19 -14.73 -6.12 -6.39
CA ARG A 19 -14.45 -6.84 -5.15
C ARG A 19 -12.99 -6.60 -4.74
N PHE A 20 -12.78 -6.24 -3.47
CA PHE A 20 -11.45 -6.08 -2.88
C PHE A 20 -11.04 -7.34 -2.12
N GLU A 21 -9.72 -7.50 -1.96
CA GLU A 21 -9.14 -8.50 -1.06
C GLU A 21 -8.96 -7.89 0.33
N GLN A 22 -9.47 -8.58 1.36
CA GLN A 22 -9.35 -8.15 2.75
C GLN A 22 -8.22 -8.91 3.44
N PHE A 23 -7.43 -8.19 4.24
CA PHE A 23 -6.33 -8.76 5.00
C PHE A 23 -6.40 -8.35 6.47
N ASP A 24 -6.01 -9.26 7.36
CA ASP A 24 -6.04 -9.02 8.80
C ASP A 24 -4.82 -8.22 9.30
N SER A 25 -3.77 -8.08 8.48
CA SER A 25 -2.59 -7.32 8.83
C SER A 25 -1.94 -6.67 7.61
N MET A 26 -1.21 -5.58 7.87
CA MET A 26 -0.43 -4.88 6.85
C MET A 26 0.61 -5.80 6.19
N ASP A 27 1.26 -6.67 6.97
CA ASP A 27 2.26 -7.60 6.42
C ASP A 27 1.64 -8.63 5.46
N ARG A 28 0.44 -9.17 5.78
CA ARG A 28 -0.27 -10.08 4.87
C ARG A 28 -0.66 -9.37 3.56
N ALA A 29 -1.18 -8.15 3.64
CA ALA A 29 -1.48 -7.35 2.45
C ALA A 29 -0.22 -7.10 1.61
N MET A 30 0.89 -6.72 2.24
CA MET A 30 2.13 -6.41 1.52
C MET A 30 2.79 -7.66 0.91
N ASN A 31 2.67 -8.82 1.56
CA ASN A 31 3.12 -10.10 0.99
C ASN A 31 2.30 -10.50 -0.24
N TYR A 32 0.99 -10.28 -0.22
CA TYR A 32 0.13 -10.50 -1.39
C TYR A 32 0.50 -9.55 -2.54
N VAL A 33 0.65 -8.26 -2.24
CA VAL A 33 1.06 -7.26 -3.25
C VAL A 33 2.42 -7.61 -3.87
N ASN A 34 3.34 -8.20 -3.12
CA ASN A 34 4.63 -8.66 -3.61
C ASN A 34 4.56 -9.80 -4.65
N THR A 35 3.42 -10.48 -4.79
CA THR A 35 3.22 -11.49 -5.86
C THR A 35 2.76 -10.84 -7.18
N ILE A 36 2.39 -9.56 -7.15
CA ILE A 36 1.83 -8.82 -8.28
C ILE A 36 2.82 -7.75 -8.77
N PHE A 37 3.50 -7.08 -7.84
CA PHE A 37 4.40 -5.98 -8.15
C PHE A 37 5.72 -6.46 -8.74
N GLU A 38 6.20 -5.73 -9.74
CA GLU A 38 7.54 -5.93 -10.30
C GLU A 38 8.64 -5.52 -9.31
N ILE A 39 8.44 -4.40 -8.61
CA ILE A 39 9.37 -3.93 -7.58
C ILE A 39 9.06 -4.67 -6.27
N PRO A 40 10.06 -5.34 -5.66
CA PRO A 40 9.84 -6.11 -4.44
C PRO A 40 9.47 -5.21 -3.27
N LYS A 41 8.70 -5.75 -2.30
CA LYS A 41 8.18 -5.02 -1.14
C LYS A 41 9.25 -4.22 -0.38
N ARG A 42 10.49 -4.73 -0.33
CA ARG A 42 11.61 -4.06 0.33
C ARG A 42 11.90 -2.70 -0.29
N GLY A 43 11.93 -2.59 -1.61
CA GLY A 43 12.17 -1.33 -2.30
C GLY A 43 11.07 -0.30 -2.01
N TRP A 44 9.82 -0.75 -1.91
CA TRP A 44 8.72 0.13 -1.51
C TRP A 44 8.84 0.61 -0.08
N ILE A 45 9.16 -0.28 0.87
CA ILE A 45 9.29 0.07 2.28
C ILE A 45 10.46 1.05 2.47
N GLU A 46 11.61 0.82 1.83
CA GLU A 46 12.79 1.69 1.94
C GLU A 46 12.52 3.11 1.47
N ASN A 47 11.73 3.29 0.40
CA ASN A 47 11.52 4.60 -0.22
C ASN A 47 10.23 5.31 0.22
N SER A 48 9.26 4.60 0.79
CA SER A 48 7.97 5.19 1.17
C SER A 48 7.96 5.63 2.63
N ALA A 49 7.88 6.94 2.85
CA ALA A 49 7.69 7.51 4.18
C ALA A 49 6.41 7.00 4.88
N LEU A 50 5.36 6.68 4.11
CA LEU A 50 4.13 6.12 4.64
C LEU A 50 4.32 4.68 5.12
N LEU A 51 4.99 3.84 4.32
CA LEU A 51 5.26 2.46 4.71
C LEU A 51 6.24 2.40 5.87
N GLN A 52 7.30 3.21 5.88
CA GLN A 52 8.21 3.32 7.02
C GLN A 52 7.44 3.62 8.31
N LYS A 53 6.53 4.60 8.29
CA LYS A 53 5.69 4.90 9.45
C LYS A 53 4.78 3.73 9.81
N ALA A 54 4.13 3.09 8.84
CA ALA A 54 3.25 1.96 9.12
C ALA A 54 3.97 0.75 9.74
N TYR A 55 5.24 0.51 9.36
CA TYR A 55 6.01 -0.65 9.83
C TYR A 55 6.83 -0.39 11.11
N PHE A 56 7.34 0.82 11.30
CA PHE A 56 8.31 1.11 12.37
C PHE A 56 7.79 2.10 13.41
N GLN A 57 6.75 2.87 13.12
CA GLN A 57 6.17 3.78 14.12
C GLN A 57 5.45 2.97 15.20
N ARG A 58 6.04 2.93 16.39
CA ARG A 58 5.42 2.34 17.58
C ARG A 58 4.89 3.43 18.50
N LYS A 59 3.78 3.16 19.19
CA LYS A 59 3.29 4.09 20.22
C LYS A 59 4.22 4.06 21.43
N ILE A 60 4.40 5.19 22.09
CA ILE A 60 5.21 5.29 23.33
C ILE A 60 4.70 4.30 24.39
N SER A 61 3.38 4.04 24.41
CA SER A 61 2.74 3.06 25.31
C SER A 61 3.20 1.61 25.13
N GLU A 62 3.90 1.28 24.05
CA GLU A 62 4.42 -0.06 23.77
C GLU A 62 5.81 -0.32 24.37
N TYR A 63 6.44 0.69 25.00
CA TYR A 63 7.78 0.62 25.59
C TYR A 63 7.78 0.52 27.13
N ASN A 64 6.63 0.21 27.74
CA ASN A 64 6.52 0.02 29.20
C ASN A 64 7.14 -1.29 29.67
#